data_AF-A0A7X8KD08-F1
#
_entry.id   AF-A0A7X8KD08-F1
#
_cell.length_a   1.000
_cell.length_b   1.000
_cell.length_c   1.000
_cell.angle_alpha   90.00
_cell.angle_beta   90.00
_cell.angle_gamma   90.00
#
_symmetry.space_group_name_H-M   'P 1'
#
loop_
_entity.id
_entity.type
_entity.pdbx_description
1 polymer ?
#
loop_
_entity_poly.entity_id
_entity_poly.type
_entity_poly.pdbx_seq_one_letter_code
_entity_poly.pdbx_strand_id
1 'polypeptide(L)'
;MKFFYTLCAFFILLASQAQYEFKSLEHNFKANFQAKPDYKLADVDFENMTLPMHVFTYSDSNLIYMILKTNYPSNYFQNVDLDTFILNAGKSFFEEMGMPTETYKNVKNKKYKGMEFASLGKEFGVFYRIFNAKDDIFQVIIMQRNSLPSEKTKKTFFNSFKILK
;
A
#
# COMPACT_ATOMS: atom_id res chain seq x y z
N MET A 1 -13.30 -48.75 -21.44
CA MET A 1 -13.52 -47.31 -21.71
C MET A 1 -14.19 -46.62 -20.52
N LYS A 2 -13.44 -46.17 -19.50
CA LYS A 2 -13.97 -45.41 -18.35
C LYS A 2 -12.94 -44.44 -17.74
N PHE A 3 -12.03 -43.88 -18.55
CA PHE A 3 -10.91 -43.08 -18.03
C PHE A 3 -10.77 -41.67 -18.64
N PHE A 4 -11.70 -41.22 -19.48
CA PHE A 4 -11.57 -39.95 -20.20
C PHE A 4 -12.49 -38.80 -19.72
N TYR A 5 -13.46 -39.07 -18.85
CA TYR A 5 -14.46 -38.06 -18.45
C TYR A 5 -14.10 -37.27 -17.18
N THR A 6 -12.98 -37.59 -16.50
CA THR A 6 -12.62 -36.94 -15.23
C THR A 6 -11.63 -35.77 -15.39
N LEU A 7 -11.11 -35.52 -16.60
CA LEU A 7 -10.09 -34.47 -16.80
C LEU A 7 -10.67 -33.07 -17.09
N CYS A 8 -11.90 -32.97 -17.58
CA CYS A 8 -12.52 -31.67 -17.90
C CYS A 8 -13.15 -30.96 -16.69
N ALA A 9 -13.39 -31.66 -15.57
CA ALA A 9 -13.98 -31.05 -14.38
C ALA A 9 -12.98 -30.26 -13.52
N PHE A 10 -11.68 -30.33 -13.82
CA PHE A 10 -10.64 -29.65 -13.04
C PHE A 10 -10.29 -28.23 -13.52
N PHE A 11 -10.83 -27.78 -14.66
CA PHE A 11 -10.52 -26.46 -15.22
C PHE A 11 -11.48 -25.33 -14.82
N ILE A 12 -12.55 -25.63 -14.06
CA ILE A 12 -13.62 -24.64 -13.77
C ILE A 12 -13.38 -23.85 -12.45
N LEU A 13 -12.37 -24.20 -11.66
CA LEU A 13 -12.12 -23.56 -10.35
C LEU A 13 -10.95 -22.56 -10.32
N LEU A 14 -10.46 -22.12 -11.48
CA LEU A 14 -9.56 -20.96 -11.59
C LEU A 14 -10.37 -19.70 -11.91
N ALA A 15 -11.39 -19.40 -11.10
CA ALA A 15 -11.89 -18.03 -10.99
C ALA A 15 -10.83 -17.20 -10.26
N SER A 16 -9.71 -16.91 -10.92
CA SER A 16 -8.86 -15.80 -10.53
C SER A 16 -9.74 -14.57 -10.62
N GLN A 17 -10.15 -14.00 -9.48
CA GLN A 17 -10.79 -12.69 -9.47
C GLN A 17 -9.92 -11.75 -10.31
N ALA A 18 -10.44 -11.33 -11.46
CA ALA A 18 -9.70 -10.51 -12.40
C ALA A 18 -9.26 -9.25 -11.65
N GLN A 19 -7.96 -9.04 -11.51
CA GLN A 19 -7.48 -7.84 -10.84
C GLN A 19 -7.68 -6.64 -11.76
N TYR A 20 -8.23 -5.57 -11.21
CA TYR A 20 -8.36 -4.28 -11.88
C TYR A 20 -7.01 -3.55 -11.86
N GLU A 21 -6.35 -3.40 -13.01
CA GLU A 21 -5.15 -2.55 -13.13
C GLU A 21 -5.57 -1.08 -13.06
N PHE A 22 -5.34 -0.44 -11.93
CA PHE A 22 -5.52 1.00 -11.76
C PHE A 22 -4.21 1.71 -12.09
N LYS A 23 -4.28 2.70 -12.98
CA LYS A 23 -3.15 3.54 -13.39
C LYS A 23 -3.55 5.00 -13.26
N SER A 24 -2.93 5.73 -12.33
CA SER A 24 -3.05 7.18 -12.24
C SER A 24 -1.80 7.83 -12.82
N LEU A 25 -1.93 8.39 -14.02
CA LEU A 25 -0.88 9.17 -14.65
C LEU A 25 -0.66 10.50 -13.92
N GLU A 26 -1.72 11.08 -13.38
CA GLU A 26 -1.69 12.34 -12.62
C GLU A 26 -0.89 12.19 -11.32
N HIS A 27 -1.08 11.07 -10.60
CA HIS A 27 -0.40 10.82 -9.32
C HIS A 27 0.81 9.87 -9.48
N ASN A 28 1.28 9.65 -10.70
CA ASN A 28 2.50 8.92 -11.03
C ASN A 28 2.59 7.49 -10.46
N PHE A 29 1.50 6.74 -10.39
CA PHE A 29 1.55 5.34 -9.96
C PHE A 29 0.60 4.41 -10.72
N LYS A 30 0.86 3.11 -10.60
CA LYS A 30 -0.11 2.06 -10.94
C LYS A 30 -0.10 0.96 -9.88
N ALA A 31 -1.22 0.27 -9.73
CA ALA A 31 -1.37 -0.90 -8.85
C ALA A 31 -2.57 -1.75 -9.30
N ASN A 32 -2.56 -3.03 -8.93
CA ASN A 32 -3.68 -3.91 -9.14
C ASN A 32 -4.56 -3.93 -7.89
N PHE A 33 -5.83 -3.60 -8.04
CA PHE A 33 -6.86 -3.74 -7.02
C PHE A 33 -7.81 -4.87 -7.39
N GLN A 34 -8.68 -5.31 -6.48
CA GLN A 34 -9.71 -6.29 -6.84
C GLN A 34 -10.86 -5.65 -7.64
N ALA A 35 -11.12 -4.35 -7.43
CA ALA A 35 -12.02 -3.53 -8.23
C ALA A 35 -11.46 -2.11 -8.35
N LYS A 36 -12.17 -1.22 -9.06
CA LYS A 36 -11.79 0.20 -9.13
C LYS A 36 -11.75 0.78 -7.70
N PRO A 37 -10.63 1.40 -7.26
CA PRO A 37 -10.57 2.03 -5.96
C PRO A 37 -11.39 3.32 -5.94
N ASP A 38 -11.94 3.62 -4.77
CA ASP A 38 -12.49 4.93 -4.44
C ASP A 38 -11.36 5.96 -4.32
N TYR A 39 -11.65 7.19 -4.72
CA TYR A 39 -10.72 8.31 -4.64
C TYR A 39 -11.25 9.38 -3.69
N LYS A 40 -10.38 9.88 -2.82
CA LYS A 40 -10.64 11.03 -1.95
C LYS A 40 -9.42 11.96 -1.94
N LEU A 41 -9.69 13.26 -1.82
CA LEU A 41 -8.70 14.28 -1.50
C LEU A 41 -8.95 14.72 -0.05
N ALA A 42 -7.90 14.76 0.75
CA ALA A 42 -7.93 15.24 2.12
C ALA A 42 -6.80 16.23 2.34
N ASP A 43 -7.04 17.25 3.15
CA ASP A 43 -6.00 18.16 3.61
C ASP A 43 -5.39 17.60 4.90
N VAL A 44 -4.06 17.55 4.95
CA VAL A 44 -3.30 17.08 6.12
C VAL A 44 -2.49 18.24 6.66
N ASP A 45 -2.77 18.61 7.91
CA ASP A 45 -2.04 19.65 8.61
C ASP A 45 -0.74 19.09 9.20
N PHE A 46 0.36 19.72 8.83
CA PHE A 46 1.68 19.60 9.43
C PHE A 46 2.00 20.87 10.21
N GLU A 47 2.99 20.83 11.10
CA GLU A 47 3.32 21.92 12.05
C GLU A 47 3.37 23.33 11.41
N ASN A 48 3.79 23.43 10.15
CA ASN A 48 3.96 24.69 9.44
C ASN A 48 3.28 24.74 8.07
N MET A 49 2.48 23.73 7.69
CA MET A 49 1.84 23.71 6.38
C MET A 49 0.69 22.70 6.28
N THR A 50 -0.27 22.99 5.42
CA THR A 50 -1.31 22.03 5.02
C THR A 50 -0.96 21.46 3.65
N LEU A 51 -0.97 20.13 3.53
CA LEU A 51 -0.66 19.43 2.28
C LEU A 51 -1.84 18.60 1.78
N PRO A 52 -2.13 18.64 0.47
CA PRO A 52 -3.13 17.77 -0.12
C PRO A 52 -2.62 16.32 -0.14
N MET A 53 -3.45 15.41 0.37
CA MET A 53 -3.25 13.98 0.37
C MET A 53 -4.30 13.31 -0.51
N HIS A 54 -3.83 12.66 -1.57
CA HIS A 54 -4.66 11.87 -2.48
C HIS A 54 -4.77 10.44 -1.96
N VAL A 55 -5.98 9.95 -1.71
CA VAL A 55 -6.25 8.65 -1.12
C VAL A 55 -7.00 7.77 -2.12
N PHE A 56 -6.46 6.59 -2.39
CA PHE A 56 -7.04 5.55 -3.25
C PHE A 56 -7.31 4.32 -2.41
N THR A 57 -8.58 3.96 -2.22
CA THR A 57 -8.98 2.88 -1.31
C THR A 57 -9.84 1.86 -2.02
N TYR A 58 -9.58 0.59 -1.80
CA TYR A 58 -10.53 -0.48 -2.05
C TYR A 58 -10.69 -1.29 -0.78
N SER A 59 -11.93 -1.55 -0.37
CA SER A 59 -12.22 -2.39 0.79
C SER A 59 -13.29 -3.42 0.48
N ASP A 60 -13.08 -4.64 0.95
CA ASP A 60 -14.10 -5.67 1.07
C ASP A 60 -14.39 -5.96 2.56
N SER A 61 -15.17 -7.01 2.86
CA SER A 61 -15.53 -7.37 4.24
C SER A 61 -14.35 -7.66 5.17
N ASN A 62 -13.20 -8.04 4.62
CA ASN A 62 -12.05 -8.55 5.34
C ASN A 62 -10.74 -7.82 5.02
N LEU A 63 -10.58 -7.31 3.80
CA LEU A 63 -9.35 -6.70 3.30
C LEU A 63 -9.57 -5.24 2.90
N ILE A 64 -8.59 -4.41 3.24
CA ILE A 64 -8.50 -3.01 2.81
C ILE A 64 -7.16 -2.81 2.13
N TYR A 65 -7.18 -2.21 0.95
CA TYR A 65 -6.00 -1.79 0.20
C TYR A 65 -6.05 -0.29 0.05
N MET A 66 -4.96 0.39 0.41
CA MET A 66 -4.89 1.85 0.35
C MET A 66 -3.58 2.31 -0.28
N ILE A 67 -3.66 3.34 -1.10
CA ILE A 67 -2.51 4.12 -1.57
C ILE A 67 -2.79 5.58 -1.26
N LEU A 68 -1.91 6.20 -0.49
CA LEU A 68 -1.93 7.63 -0.21
C LEU A 68 -0.72 8.27 -0.87
N LYS A 69 -0.93 9.46 -1.44
CA LYS A 69 0.10 10.23 -2.12
C LYS A 69 0.03 11.67 -1.65
N THR A 70 1.14 12.17 -1.11
CA THR A 70 1.29 13.55 -0.68
C THR A 70 2.45 14.18 -1.45
N ASN A 71 2.25 15.40 -1.98
CA ASN A 71 3.29 16.16 -2.64
C ASN A 71 3.81 17.25 -1.70
N TYR A 72 5.08 17.19 -1.36
CA TYR A 72 5.77 18.20 -0.57
C TYR A 72 6.36 19.28 -1.48
N PRO A 73 6.66 20.48 -0.96
CA PRO A 73 7.42 21.49 -1.68
C PRO A 73 8.80 20.97 -2.08
N SER A 74 9.30 21.38 -3.24
CA SER A 74 10.55 20.85 -3.84
C SER A 74 11.83 21.07 -3.02
N ASN A 75 11.76 21.94 -2.01
CA ASN A 75 12.86 22.22 -1.09
C ASN A 75 12.70 21.54 0.27
N TYR A 76 11.57 20.88 0.53
CA TYR A 76 11.27 20.33 1.86
C TYR A 76 12.29 19.28 2.28
N PHE A 77 12.65 18.35 1.39
CA PHE A 77 13.57 17.25 1.70
C PHE A 77 15.06 17.58 1.50
N GLN A 78 15.44 18.82 1.15
CA GLN A 78 16.84 19.14 0.84
C GLN A 78 17.78 18.99 2.04
N ASN A 79 17.27 19.25 3.25
CA ASN A 79 18.02 19.19 4.50
C ASN A 79 17.43 18.19 5.50
N VAL A 80 16.52 17.32 5.03
CA VAL A 80 15.87 16.31 5.87
C VAL A 80 16.61 14.99 5.71
N ASP A 81 16.94 14.34 6.83
CA ASP A 81 17.34 12.94 6.80
C ASP A 81 16.12 12.10 6.43
N LEU A 82 16.07 11.71 5.16
CA LEU A 82 14.94 11.03 4.56
C LEU A 82 14.67 9.67 5.21
N ASP A 83 15.71 8.94 5.61
CA ASP A 83 15.52 7.62 6.23
C ASP A 83 14.88 7.79 7.61
N THR A 84 15.32 8.78 8.40
CA THR A 84 14.70 9.13 9.68
C THR A 84 13.27 9.66 9.50
N PHE A 85 13.01 10.49 8.48
CA PHE A 85 11.66 10.96 8.18
C PHE A 85 10.69 9.80 7.89
N ILE A 86 11.08 8.88 6.99
CA ILE A 86 10.28 7.72 6.63
C ILE A 86 10.07 6.80 7.84
N LEU A 87 11.11 6.60 8.66
CA LEU A 87 11.02 5.81 9.88
C LEU A 87 10.00 6.39 10.87
N ASN A 88 10.06 7.70 11.10
CA ASN A 88 9.17 8.38 12.02
C ASN A 88 7.73 8.38 11.50
N ALA A 89 7.50 8.70 10.23
CA ALA A 89 6.18 8.60 9.61
C ALA A 89 5.60 7.18 9.69
N GLY A 90 6.44 6.16 9.51
CA GLY A 90 6.10 4.76 9.71
C GLY A 90 5.61 4.46 11.13
N LYS A 91 6.38 4.88 12.14
CA LYS A 91 6.05 4.68 13.55
C LYS A 91 4.80 5.44 13.98
N SER A 92 4.67 6.72 13.60
CA SER A 92 3.52 7.56 13.93
C SER A 92 2.22 6.95 13.41
N PHE A 93 2.21 6.40 12.20
CA PHE A 93 1.02 5.72 11.65
C PHE A 93 0.51 4.60 12.57
N PHE A 94 1.40 3.74 13.09
CA PHE A 94 0.98 2.65 13.97
C PHE A 94 0.68 3.12 15.38
N GLU A 95 1.38 4.15 15.87
CA GLU A 95 1.07 4.79 17.16
C GLU A 95 -0.35 5.36 17.16
N GLU A 96 -0.73 6.08 16.10
CA GLU A 96 -2.10 6.59 15.89
C GLU A 96 -3.14 5.47 15.83
N MET A 97 -2.77 4.33 15.27
CA MET A 97 -3.62 3.14 15.21
C MET A 97 -3.66 2.33 16.53
N GLY A 98 -2.92 2.77 17.56
CA GLY A 98 -2.80 2.04 18.83
C GLY A 98 -2.14 0.66 18.68
N MET A 99 -1.23 0.53 17.71
CA MET A 99 -0.56 -0.71 17.35
C MET A 99 0.93 -0.66 17.69
N PRO A 100 1.52 -1.74 18.22
CA PRO A 100 2.96 -1.77 18.47
C PRO A 100 3.72 -1.79 17.15
N THR A 101 4.81 -1.03 17.04
CA THR A 101 5.75 -1.15 15.91
C THR A 101 7.10 -1.58 16.43
N GLU A 102 7.48 -2.82 16.14
CA GLU A 102 8.74 -3.37 16.67
C GLU A 102 9.85 -3.40 15.64
N THR A 103 9.51 -3.64 14.37
CA THR A 103 10.51 -3.83 13.32
C THR A 103 10.08 -3.23 11.98
N TYR A 104 11.07 -2.78 11.24
CA TYR A 104 10.92 -2.38 9.84
C TYR A 104 12.01 -3.04 9.02
N LYS A 105 11.80 -3.10 7.70
CA LYS A 105 12.83 -3.50 6.75
C LYS A 105 12.89 -2.56 5.57
N ASN A 106 14.09 -2.39 5.03
CA ASN A 106 14.29 -1.60 3.83
C ASN A 106 13.69 -2.32 2.61
N VAL A 107 12.95 -1.57 1.80
CA VAL A 107 12.34 -2.03 0.55
C VAL A 107 12.63 -1.04 -0.58
N LYS A 108 12.41 -1.47 -1.83
CA LYS A 108 12.57 -0.61 -3.00
C LYS A 108 11.38 -0.74 -3.94
N ASN A 109 11.03 0.38 -4.57
CA ASN A 109 10.17 0.41 -5.75
C ASN A 109 10.99 1.01 -6.91
N LYS A 110 11.54 0.15 -7.78
CA LYS A 110 12.54 0.56 -8.80
C LYS A 110 13.73 1.28 -8.12
N LYS A 111 13.95 2.56 -8.46
CA LYS A 111 15.01 3.42 -7.90
C LYS A 111 14.66 4.03 -6.54
N TYR A 112 13.40 3.96 -6.12
CA TYR A 112 12.91 4.60 -4.90
C TYR A 112 13.11 3.72 -3.69
N LYS A 113 13.76 4.28 -2.67
CA LYS A 113 13.92 3.64 -1.36
C LYS A 113 12.64 3.82 -0.54
N GLY A 114 12.41 2.88 0.35
CA GLY A 114 11.30 2.93 1.29
C GLY A 114 11.50 1.95 2.44
N MET A 115 10.54 1.94 3.34
CA MET A 115 10.50 1.03 4.49
C MET A 115 9.17 0.26 4.49
N GLU A 116 9.23 -1.03 4.81
CA GLU A 116 8.07 -1.86 5.11
C GLU A 116 7.98 -2.08 6.61
N PHE A 117 6.80 -1.86 7.13
CA PHE A 117 6.39 -2.11 8.50
C PHE A 117 5.26 -3.13 8.52
N ALA A 118 5.15 -3.85 9.63
CA ALA A 118 4.05 -4.77 9.87
C ALA A 118 3.68 -4.74 11.33
N SER A 119 2.38 -4.81 11.61
CA SER A 119 1.89 -4.99 12.98
C SER A 119 0.55 -5.69 12.99
N LEU A 120 0.28 -6.41 14.08
CA LEU A 120 -1.01 -7.01 14.37
C LEU A 120 -1.61 -6.31 15.58
N GLY A 121 -2.68 -5.54 15.35
CA GLY A 121 -3.46 -4.90 16.38
C GLY A 121 -4.62 -5.79 16.83
N LYS A 122 -5.52 -5.22 17.64
CA LYS A 122 -6.72 -5.92 18.15
C LYS A 122 -7.72 -6.26 17.05
N GLU A 123 -7.92 -5.33 16.11
CA GLU A 123 -8.96 -5.46 15.06
C GLU A 123 -8.40 -5.74 13.68
N PHE A 124 -7.18 -5.26 13.39
CA PHE A 124 -6.56 -5.38 12.08
C PHE A 124 -5.10 -5.81 12.21
N GLY A 125 -4.65 -6.64 11.28
CA GLY A 125 -3.24 -6.73 10.94
C GLY A 125 -2.96 -5.86 9.72
N VAL A 126 -1.80 -5.20 9.72
CA VAL A 126 -1.44 -4.20 8.72
C VAL A 126 -0.04 -4.48 8.18
N PHE A 127 0.10 -4.45 6.85
CA PHE A 127 1.36 -4.20 6.19
C PHE A 127 1.35 -2.80 5.61
N TYR A 128 2.42 -2.06 5.87
CA TYR A 128 2.54 -0.66 5.46
C TYR A 128 3.90 -0.45 4.79
N ARG A 129 3.91 0.06 3.56
CA ARG A 129 5.11 0.51 2.87
C ARG A 129 5.04 2.00 2.62
N ILE A 130 6.10 2.71 2.99
CA ILE A 130 6.28 4.12 2.67
C ILE A 130 7.49 4.29 1.76
N PHE A 131 7.35 5.06 0.70
CA PHE A 131 8.39 5.37 -0.28
C PHE A 131 8.50 6.88 -0.46
N ASN A 132 9.72 7.35 -0.65
CA ASN A 132 9.96 8.71 -1.15
C ASN A 132 10.38 8.66 -2.63
N ALA A 133 9.71 9.49 -3.43
CA ALA A 133 10.00 9.72 -4.82
C ALA A 133 10.17 11.22 -5.07
N LYS A 134 11.39 11.72 -4.79
CA LYS A 134 11.72 13.16 -4.80
C LYS A 134 10.85 13.91 -3.79
N ASP A 135 9.87 14.66 -4.27
CA ASP A 135 8.97 15.49 -3.48
C ASP A 135 7.67 14.75 -3.14
N ASP A 136 7.46 13.56 -3.68
CA ASP A 136 6.28 12.74 -3.41
C ASP A 136 6.56 11.69 -2.34
N ILE A 137 5.66 11.61 -1.35
CA ILE A 137 5.59 10.47 -0.41
C ILE A 137 4.43 9.57 -0.81
N PHE A 138 4.73 8.29 -1.02
CA PHE A 138 3.72 7.25 -1.26
C PHE A 138 3.61 6.36 -0.04
N GLN A 139 2.39 6.26 0.50
CA GLN A 139 2.03 5.34 1.58
C GLN A 139 1.15 4.24 1.00
N VAL A 140 1.54 2.97 1.14
CA VAL A 140 0.88 1.82 0.51
C VAL A 140 0.54 0.81 1.60
N ILE A 141 -0.74 0.61 1.85
CA ILE A 141 -1.25 -0.08 3.03
C ILE A 141 -2.10 -1.28 2.60
N ILE A 142 -1.94 -2.39 3.31
CA ILE A 142 -2.84 -3.54 3.26
C ILE A 142 -3.28 -3.83 4.70
N MET A 143 -4.58 -3.82 4.96
CA MET A 143 -5.14 -4.19 6.26
C MET A 143 -6.00 -5.42 6.09
N GLN A 144 -5.95 -6.34 7.05
CA GLN A 144 -6.84 -7.50 7.13
C GLN A 144 -7.46 -7.58 8.53
N ARG A 145 -8.76 -7.88 8.60
CA ARG A 145 -9.45 -7.99 9.89
C ARG A 145 -8.93 -9.20 10.68
N ASN A 146 -8.74 -9.02 11.98
CA ASN A 146 -8.37 -10.04 12.97
C ASN A 146 -7.08 -10.84 12.69
N SER A 147 -6.27 -10.44 11.71
CA SER A 147 -5.09 -11.19 11.28
C SER A 147 -4.22 -10.32 10.38
N LEU A 148 -2.94 -10.68 10.25
CA LEU A 148 -2.09 -10.11 9.20
C LEU A 148 -2.55 -10.60 7.82
N PRO A 149 -2.48 -9.75 6.78
CA PRO A 149 -2.68 -10.20 5.40
C PRO A 149 -1.79 -11.41 5.06
N SER A 150 -2.27 -12.35 4.26
CA SER A 150 -1.42 -13.47 3.84
C SER A 150 -0.18 -12.97 3.07
N GLU A 151 0.94 -13.69 3.16
CA GLU A 151 2.14 -13.38 2.37
C GLU A 151 1.85 -13.32 0.86
N LYS A 152 0.92 -14.16 0.36
CA LYS A 152 0.45 -14.12 -1.02
C LYS A 152 -0.24 -12.80 -1.32
N THR A 153 -1.19 -12.38 -0.50
CA THR A 153 -1.90 -11.09 -0.62
C THR A 153 -0.90 -9.93 -0.63
N LYS A 154 0.01 -9.92 0.34
CA LYS A 154 1.06 -8.92 0.48
C LYS A 154 1.93 -8.83 -0.78
N LYS A 155 2.47 -9.97 -1.22
CA LYS A 155 3.35 -10.05 -2.39
C LYS A 155 2.62 -9.60 -3.65
N THR A 156 1.39 -10.07 -3.86
CA THR A 156 0.60 -9.72 -5.04
C THR A 156 0.34 -8.22 -5.13
N PHE A 157 -0.17 -7.60 -4.08
CA PHE A 157 -0.49 -6.17 -4.12
C PHE A 157 0.77 -5.32 -4.22
N PHE A 158 1.75 -5.51 -3.34
CA PHE A 158 2.95 -4.67 -3.34
C PHE A 158 3.83 -4.85 -4.59
N ASN A 159 3.82 -6.03 -5.23
CA ASN A 159 4.55 -6.19 -6.50
C ASN A 159 3.84 -5.51 -7.68
N SER A 160 2.51 -5.39 -7.62
CA SER A 160 1.74 -4.67 -8.62
C SER A 160 1.92 -3.15 -8.53
N PHE A 161 2.17 -2.63 -7.32
CA PHE A 161 2.44 -1.21 -7.10
C PHE A 161 3.74 -0.78 -7.78
N LYS A 162 3.66 0.23 -8.65
CA LYS A 162 4.82 0.85 -9.32
C LYS A 162 4.67 2.36 -9.35
N ILE A 163 5.72 3.04 -8.89
CA ILE A 163 5.90 4.48 -9.14
C ILE A 163 6.36 4.64 -10.60
N LEU A 164 5.72 5.53 -11.35
CA LEU A 164 5.86 5.64 -12.81
C LEU A 164 7.00 6.55 -13.25
N LYS A 165 7.28 7.63 -12.52
CA LYS A 165 8.30 8.63 -12.86
C LYS A 165 9.30 8.77 -11.75
#